data_AF-A0A059U819-F1
#
_entry.id   AF-A0A059U819-F1
#
_cell.length_a   1.000
_cell.length_b   1.000
_cell.length_c   1.000
_cell.angle_alpha   90.00
_cell.angle_beta   90.00
_cell.angle_gamma   90.00
#
_symmetry.space_group_name_H-M   'P 1'
#
loop_
_entity.id
_entity.type
_entity.pdbx_description
1 polymer ?
#
loop_
_entity_poly.entity_id
_entity_poly.type
_entity_poly.pdbx_seq_one_letter_code
_entity_poly.pdbx_strand_id
1 'polypeptide(L)'
;TMGVDVIEAGFPAASEGDFAAVSAIAEQSKSAIICGLARSTPNDIERCAEAVRKAARPRIHTFISTSPVHMKHKLKMGPNAVLEAVGRSVAQARNHTDDVEWSAEDATRTEFDFLCKCIDVAIASGATTINIPDTVGYSHPDEYGALFRRLIENVPNSDKVIWSAHCHNDLGLAVANSINAVANGARQVECAINGLGERAGNAALEEVVMAMKVRGDTLPFETNIQPAYLSKASAMVSRITGFPVQYNKAIVGKNAFA
;
A
#
# COMPACT_ATOMS: atom_id res chain seq x y z
N THR A 1 19.80 7.75 -5.68
CA THR A 1 18.74 6.72 -5.70
C THR A 1 17.47 7.35 -6.22
N MET A 2 16.45 6.58 -6.61
CA MET A 2 15.19 7.13 -7.15
C MET A 2 14.39 7.93 -6.12
N GLY A 3 14.53 7.63 -4.83
CA GLY A 3 13.92 8.40 -3.74
C GLY A 3 12.52 7.94 -3.32
N VAL A 4 12.15 6.68 -3.58
CA VAL A 4 10.94 6.07 -2.99
C VAL A 4 11.13 5.94 -1.48
N ASP A 5 10.10 6.30 -0.71
CA ASP A 5 10.15 6.28 0.75
C ASP A 5 10.08 4.85 1.33
N VAL A 6 9.27 3.99 0.69
CA VAL A 6 9.05 2.58 1.07
C VAL A 6 9.26 1.67 -0.14
N ILE A 7 9.91 0.53 0.07
CA ILE A 7 9.98 -0.58 -0.88
C ILE A 7 9.40 -1.80 -0.18
N GLU A 8 8.19 -2.21 -0.58
CA GLU A 8 7.67 -3.53 -0.22
C GLU A 8 8.40 -4.58 -1.06
N ALA A 9 9.26 -5.35 -0.40
CA ALA A 9 10.22 -6.22 -1.06
C ALA A 9 9.65 -7.61 -1.39
N GLY A 10 8.47 -7.95 -0.87
CA GLY A 10 7.79 -9.21 -1.12
C GLY A 10 7.00 -9.72 0.08
N PHE A 11 6.62 -11.00 0.01
CA PHE A 11 5.88 -11.71 1.06
C PHE A 11 6.73 -12.85 1.63
N PRO A 12 7.51 -12.62 2.71
CA PRO A 12 8.51 -13.57 3.22
C PRO A 12 7.97 -14.95 3.60
N ALA A 13 6.71 -15.06 4.04
CA ALA A 13 6.12 -16.34 4.42
C ALA A 13 5.55 -17.14 3.22
N ALA A 14 5.59 -16.58 2.00
CA ALA A 14 5.11 -17.28 0.81
C ALA A 14 6.03 -18.44 0.41
N SER A 15 7.35 -18.24 0.48
CA SER A 15 8.36 -19.28 0.21
C SER A 15 9.73 -18.92 0.79
N GLU A 16 10.62 -19.90 0.88
CA GLU A 16 12.04 -19.63 1.24
C GLU A 16 12.74 -18.71 0.23
N GLY A 17 12.31 -18.74 -1.04
CA GLY A 17 12.81 -17.84 -2.08
C GLY A 17 12.40 -16.39 -1.81
N ASP A 18 11.13 -16.16 -1.46
CA ASP A 18 10.62 -14.83 -1.09
C ASP A 18 11.31 -14.31 0.17
N PHE A 19 11.49 -15.16 1.18
CA PHE A 19 12.23 -14.81 2.39
C PHE A 19 13.66 -14.35 2.06
N ALA A 20 14.39 -15.15 1.27
CA ALA A 20 15.77 -14.85 0.89
C ALA A 20 15.87 -13.55 0.07
N ALA A 21 14.92 -13.32 -0.84
CA ALA A 21 14.86 -12.09 -1.63
C ALA A 21 14.61 -10.85 -0.75
N VAL A 22 13.63 -10.89 0.14
CA VAL A 22 13.33 -9.79 1.06
C VAL A 22 14.52 -9.51 1.99
N SER A 23 15.15 -10.56 2.53
CA SER A 23 16.31 -10.40 3.41
C SER A 23 17.52 -9.80 2.68
N ALA A 24 17.75 -10.19 1.43
CA ALA A 24 18.81 -9.61 0.61
C ALA A 24 18.56 -8.12 0.29
N ILE A 25 17.30 -7.74 0.01
CA ILE A 25 16.92 -6.33 -0.22
C ILE A 25 17.06 -5.52 1.07
N ALA A 26 16.63 -6.09 2.20
CA ALA A 26 16.76 -5.47 3.53
C ALA A 26 18.22 -5.11 3.85
N GLU A 27 19.16 -6.00 3.56
CA GLU A 27 20.59 -5.77 3.81
C GLU A 27 21.22 -4.73 2.86
N GLN A 28 20.69 -4.55 1.65
CA GLN A 28 21.24 -3.63 0.66
C GLN A 28 20.69 -2.20 0.75
N SER A 29 19.47 -2.03 1.30
CA SER A 29 18.83 -0.72 1.37
C SER A 29 19.49 0.19 2.39
N LYS A 30 19.78 1.42 1.97
CA LYS A 30 20.44 2.44 2.81
C LYS A 30 19.51 3.55 3.30
N SER A 31 18.35 3.75 2.65
CA SER A 31 17.54 4.96 2.86
C SER A 31 16.03 4.69 2.85
N ALA A 32 15.56 3.88 1.90
CA ALA A 32 14.17 3.47 1.84
C ALA A 32 13.82 2.54 3.02
N ILE A 33 12.61 2.69 3.53
CA ILE A 33 11.99 1.71 4.42
C ILE A 33 11.83 0.41 3.64
N ILE A 34 12.29 -0.70 4.21
CA ILE A 34 12.08 -2.01 3.60
C ILE A 34 10.92 -2.69 4.30
N CYS A 35 9.89 -2.98 3.52
CA CYS A 35 8.65 -3.56 3.99
C CYS A 35 8.52 -5.01 3.51
N GLY A 36 8.01 -5.87 4.39
CA GLY A 36 7.55 -7.20 4.02
C GLY A 36 6.07 -7.37 4.35
N LEU A 37 5.34 -8.05 3.48
CA LEU A 37 3.93 -8.40 3.68
C LEU A 37 3.80 -9.62 4.59
N ALA A 38 2.79 -9.64 5.47
CA ALA A 38 2.48 -10.78 6.34
C ALA A 38 0.97 -10.94 6.52
N ARG A 39 0.45 -12.17 6.43
CA ARG A 39 -0.92 -12.45 6.89
C ARG A 39 -1.02 -12.19 8.40
N SER A 40 -2.22 -11.97 8.93
CA SER A 40 -2.47 -11.80 10.38
C SER A 40 -2.31 -13.10 11.21
N THR A 41 -1.36 -13.97 10.86
CA THR A 41 -0.99 -15.18 11.60
C THR A 41 0.34 -14.94 12.35
N PRO A 42 0.54 -15.55 13.53
CA PRO A 42 1.78 -15.32 14.27
C PRO A 42 3.04 -15.74 13.53
N ASN A 43 2.95 -16.83 12.76
CA ASN A 43 4.09 -17.37 12.03
C ASN A 43 4.50 -16.48 10.85
N ASP A 44 3.53 -15.92 10.11
CA ASP A 44 3.84 -15.02 8.98
C ASP A 44 4.45 -13.70 9.48
N ILE A 45 3.97 -13.18 10.62
CA ILE A 45 4.51 -11.96 11.24
C ILE A 45 5.95 -12.18 11.71
N GLU A 46 6.22 -13.28 12.42
CA GLU A 46 7.58 -13.62 12.84
C GLU A 46 8.48 -13.76 11.62
N ARG A 47 8.06 -14.54 10.61
CA ARG A 47 8.84 -14.75 9.39
C ARG A 47 9.13 -13.45 8.65
N CYS A 48 8.17 -12.54 8.61
CA CYS A 48 8.35 -11.21 8.02
C CYS A 48 9.36 -10.38 8.82
N ALA A 49 9.22 -10.33 10.15
CA ALA A 49 10.14 -9.65 11.04
C ALA A 49 11.58 -10.14 10.86
N GLU A 50 11.77 -11.46 10.75
CA GLU A 50 13.08 -12.04 10.49
C GLU A 50 13.69 -11.58 9.15
N ALA A 51 12.88 -11.51 8.10
CA ALA A 51 13.33 -11.15 6.76
C ALA A 51 13.78 -9.68 6.71
N VAL A 52 12.99 -8.76 7.28
CA VAL A 52 13.29 -7.32 7.25
C VAL A 52 14.30 -6.88 8.32
N ARG A 53 14.67 -7.76 9.27
CA ARG A 53 15.51 -7.43 10.44
C ARG A 53 16.81 -6.68 10.14
N LYS A 54 17.42 -6.95 8.98
CA LYS A 54 18.69 -6.32 8.56
C LYS A 54 18.52 -4.93 7.95
N ALA A 55 17.30 -4.49 7.67
CA ALA A 55 17.04 -3.16 7.14
C ALA A 55 17.30 -2.11 8.22
N ALA A 56 17.92 -1.00 7.83
CA ALA A 56 18.09 0.16 8.71
C ALA A 56 16.73 0.75 9.15
N ARG A 57 15.70 0.59 8.31
CA ARG A 57 14.33 1.06 8.54
C ARG A 57 13.35 -0.05 8.12
N PRO A 58 13.05 -1.03 9.00
CA PRO A 58 12.15 -2.13 8.68
C PRO A 58 10.69 -1.73 8.89
N ARG A 59 9.79 -2.18 8.00
CA ARG A 59 8.34 -2.10 8.18
C ARG A 59 7.71 -3.48 8.02
N ILE A 60 6.72 -3.78 8.85
CA ILE A 60 5.87 -4.96 8.66
C ILE A 60 4.51 -4.46 8.20
N HIS A 61 4.05 -4.95 7.04
CA HIS A 61 2.71 -4.71 6.53
C HIS A 61 1.88 -5.96 6.78
N THR A 62 0.86 -5.86 7.64
CA THR A 62 -0.09 -6.96 7.87
C THR A 62 -1.51 -6.58 7.49
N PHE A 63 -2.36 -7.56 7.21
CA PHE A 63 -3.68 -7.32 6.65
C PHE A 63 -4.65 -8.44 6.98
N ILE A 64 -5.94 -8.10 7.00
CA ILE A 64 -7.03 -9.07 7.08
C ILE A 64 -8.24 -8.56 6.31
N SER A 65 -9.03 -9.47 5.75
CA SER A 65 -10.28 -9.11 5.06
C SER A 65 -11.34 -8.63 6.04
N THR A 66 -11.97 -7.50 5.76
CA THR A 66 -12.99 -6.90 6.64
C THR A 66 -14.41 -6.95 6.07
N SER A 67 -14.57 -7.27 4.78
CA SER A 67 -15.91 -7.30 4.17
C SER A 67 -16.75 -8.49 4.63
N PRO A 68 -18.09 -8.36 4.71
CA PRO A 68 -18.97 -9.45 5.13
C PRO A 68 -18.79 -10.73 4.31
N VAL A 69 -18.59 -10.60 3.00
CA VAL A 69 -18.40 -11.73 2.08
C VAL A 69 -17.10 -12.46 2.37
N HIS A 70 -15.98 -11.74 2.50
CA HIS A 70 -14.69 -12.37 2.78
C HIS A 70 -14.64 -12.94 4.19
N MET A 71 -15.17 -12.24 5.20
CA MET A 71 -15.25 -12.77 6.57
C MET A 71 -16.01 -14.10 6.63
N LYS A 72 -17.18 -14.18 5.96
CA LYS A 72 -18.03 -15.38 5.97
C LYS A 72 -17.44 -16.52 5.15
N HIS A 73 -16.97 -16.26 3.94
CA HIS A 73 -16.64 -17.30 2.97
C HIS A 73 -15.15 -17.62 2.87
N LYS A 74 -14.26 -16.64 3.08
CA LYS A 74 -12.79 -16.80 3.00
C LYS A 74 -12.21 -17.10 4.39
N LEU A 75 -12.49 -16.24 5.37
CA LEU A 75 -11.91 -16.35 6.71
C LEU A 75 -12.67 -17.33 7.62
N LYS A 76 -13.99 -17.48 7.42
CA LYS A 76 -14.90 -18.20 8.31
C LYS A 76 -14.83 -17.65 9.76
N MET A 77 -14.72 -16.33 9.87
CA MET A 77 -14.61 -15.61 11.14
C MET A 77 -15.79 -14.64 11.32
N GLY A 78 -16.28 -14.51 12.56
CA GLY A 78 -17.23 -13.47 12.92
C GLY A 78 -16.52 -12.13 13.23
N PRO A 79 -17.26 -11.01 13.29
CA PRO A 79 -16.69 -9.68 13.50
C PRO A 79 -15.73 -9.57 14.71
N ASN A 80 -16.09 -10.14 15.87
CA ASN A 80 -15.23 -10.07 17.06
C ASN A 80 -13.91 -10.82 16.86
N ALA A 81 -13.94 -12.00 16.23
CA ALA A 81 -12.72 -12.78 15.95
C ALA A 81 -11.80 -12.04 14.95
N VAL A 82 -12.38 -11.29 14.01
CA VAL A 82 -11.60 -10.42 13.11
C VAL A 82 -10.95 -9.28 13.89
N LEU A 83 -11.69 -8.57 14.76
CA LEU A 83 -11.12 -7.51 15.60
C LEU A 83 -9.99 -8.02 16.49
N GLU A 84 -10.17 -9.19 17.12
CA GLU A 84 -9.10 -9.84 17.91
C GLU A 84 -7.88 -10.20 17.05
N ALA A 85 -8.08 -10.67 15.82
CA ALA A 85 -7.00 -10.96 14.89
C ALA A 85 -6.25 -9.70 14.45
N VAL A 86 -6.96 -8.58 14.21
CA VAL A 86 -6.35 -7.27 13.94
C VAL A 86 -5.47 -6.87 15.11
N GLY A 87 -6.02 -6.80 16.32
CA GLY A 87 -5.26 -6.33 17.48
C GLY A 87 -4.04 -7.19 17.78
N ARG A 88 -4.20 -8.52 17.77
CA ARG A 88 -3.11 -9.47 18.01
C ARG A 88 -2.01 -9.39 16.94
N SER A 89 -2.36 -9.31 15.67
CA SER A 89 -1.37 -9.27 14.58
C SER A 89 -0.56 -7.97 14.58
N VAL A 90 -1.23 -6.83 14.76
CA VAL A 90 -0.55 -5.53 14.85
C VAL A 90 0.32 -5.47 16.10
N ALA A 91 -0.20 -5.84 17.27
CA ALA A 91 0.56 -5.83 18.52
C ALA A 91 1.79 -6.77 18.47
N GLN A 92 1.69 -7.91 17.79
CA GLN A 92 2.85 -8.78 17.57
C GLN A 92 3.88 -8.10 16.67
N ALA A 93 3.48 -7.53 15.52
CA ALA A 93 4.39 -6.82 14.63
C ALA A 93 5.13 -5.67 15.34
N ARG A 94 4.44 -4.99 16.26
CA ARG A 94 5.02 -3.94 17.13
C ARG A 94 6.14 -4.39 18.05
N ASN A 95 6.20 -5.67 18.40
CA ASN A 95 7.32 -6.20 19.18
C ASN A 95 8.61 -6.32 18.35
N HIS A 96 8.54 -6.20 17.02
CA HIS A 96 9.67 -6.36 16.12
C HIS A 96 10.10 -5.07 15.42
N THR A 97 9.20 -4.12 15.19
CA THR A 97 9.51 -2.83 14.56
C THR A 97 8.60 -1.71 15.03
N ASP A 98 9.14 -0.49 14.99
CA ASP A 98 8.40 0.73 15.27
C ASP A 98 7.58 1.27 14.08
N ASP A 99 7.63 0.61 12.93
CA ASP A 99 6.86 0.98 11.75
C ASP A 99 5.99 -0.20 11.29
N VAL A 100 4.68 -0.11 11.54
CA VAL A 100 3.72 -1.16 11.21
C VAL A 100 2.59 -0.57 10.38
N GLU A 101 2.38 -1.19 9.23
CA GLU A 101 1.29 -0.88 8.34
C GLU A 101 0.19 -1.95 8.45
N TRP A 102 -1.05 -1.51 8.53
CA TRP A 102 -2.21 -2.40 8.56
C TRP A 102 -3.18 -2.08 7.42
N SER A 103 -3.57 -3.11 6.67
CA SER A 103 -4.57 -3.01 5.60
C SER A 103 -5.90 -3.67 5.97
N ALA A 104 -6.99 -2.94 5.72
CA ALA A 104 -8.33 -3.49 5.65
C ALA A 104 -8.57 -4.09 4.25
N GLU A 105 -8.24 -5.36 4.02
CA GLU A 105 -8.47 -5.99 2.71
C GLU A 105 -9.98 -5.97 2.40
N ASP A 106 -10.33 -5.52 1.20
CA ASP A 106 -11.71 -5.31 0.75
C ASP A 106 -12.47 -4.19 1.49
N ALA A 107 -11.74 -3.14 1.90
CA ALA A 107 -12.29 -2.00 2.63
C ALA A 107 -13.47 -1.31 1.93
N THR A 108 -13.41 -1.14 0.60
CA THR A 108 -14.46 -0.43 -0.18
C THR A 108 -15.80 -1.16 -0.20
N ARG A 109 -15.86 -2.42 0.25
CA ARG A 109 -17.09 -3.21 0.42
C ARG A 109 -17.34 -3.61 1.88
N THR A 110 -16.62 -2.98 2.81
CA THR A 110 -16.79 -3.21 4.24
C THR A 110 -17.82 -2.24 4.81
N GLU A 111 -18.71 -2.74 5.68
CA GLU A 111 -19.64 -1.88 6.41
C GLU A 111 -18.88 -0.80 7.18
N PHE A 112 -19.23 0.47 6.96
CA PHE A 112 -18.44 1.61 7.42
C PHE A 112 -18.13 1.58 8.92
N ASP A 113 -19.13 1.30 9.76
CA ASP A 113 -18.94 1.26 11.22
C ASP A 113 -18.01 0.12 11.65
N PHE A 114 -18.01 -0.99 10.93
CA PHE A 114 -17.11 -2.10 11.20
C PHE A 114 -15.68 -1.80 10.72
N LEU A 115 -15.55 -1.13 9.57
CA LEU A 115 -14.26 -0.63 9.09
C LEU A 115 -13.63 0.32 10.12
N CYS A 116 -14.39 1.29 10.63
CA CYS A 116 -13.93 2.21 11.68
C CYS A 116 -13.45 1.45 12.93
N LYS A 117 -14.19 0.43 13.39
CA LYS A 117 -13.78 -0.40 14.53
C LYS A 117 -12.49 -1.17 14.28
N CYS A 118 -12.32 -1.74 13.09
CA CYS A 118 -11.09 -2.45 12.74
C CYS A 118 -9.89 -1.50 12.75
N ILE A 119 -10.05 -0.31 12.17
CA ILE A 119 -8.98 0.69 12.13
C ILE A 119 -8.65 1.19 13.54
N ASP A 120 -9.67 1.51 14.36
CA ASP A 120 -9.45 1.93 15.76
C ASP A 120 -8.65 0.88 16.54
N VAL A 121 -9.01 -0.41 16.40
CA VAL A 121 -8.25 -1.52 17.02
C VAL A 121 -6.82 -1.60 16.47
N ALA A 122 -6.62 -1.42 15.16
CA ALA A 122 -5.29 -1.42 14.56
C ALA A 122 -4.42 -0.27 15.11
N ILE A 123 -4.95 0.95 15.15
CA ILE A 123 -4.26 2.13 15.70
C ILE A 123 -3.95 1.92 17.18
N ALA A 124 -4.93 1.49 17.98
CA ALA A 124 -4.76 1.23 19.41
C ALA A 124 -3.73 0.12 19.70
N SER A 125 -3.53 -0.80 18.76
CA SER A 125 -2.53 -1.88 18.84
C SER A 125 -1.15 -1.48 18.31
N GLY A 126 -1.02 -0.24 17.79
CA GLY A 126 0.25 0.39 17.42
C GLY A 126 0.52 0.53 15.92
N ALA A 127 -0.45 0.28 15.04
CA ALA A 127 -0.27 0.58 13.62
C ALA A 127 0.04 2.07 13.42
N THR A 128 1.06 2.37 12.63
CA THR A 128 1.52 3.74 12.31
C THR A 128 1.07 4.18 10.92
N THR A 129 0.73 3.22 10.06
CA THR A 129 0.14 3.45 8.73
C THR A 129 -1.11 2.59 8.56
N ILE A 130 -2.20 3.20 8.08
CA ILE A 130 -3.47 2.52 7.79
C ILE A 130 -3.71 2.59 6.29
N ASN A 131 -3.75 1.43 5.65
CA ASN A 131 -4.00 1.32 4.21
C ASN A 131 -5.44 0.89 3.92
N ILE A 132 -6.05 1.59 2.98
CA ILE A 132 -7.43 1.38 2.53
C ILE A 132 -7.40 0.98 1.05
N PRO A 133 -7.30 -0.32 0.72
CA PRO A 133 -7.25 -0.76 -0.66
C PRO A 133 -8.61 -0.67 -1.38
N ASP A 134 -8.62 -0.19 -2.62
CA ASP A 134 -9.71 -0.42 -3.58
C ASP A 134 -9.54 -1.81 -4.21
N THR A 135 -9.80 -2.86 -3.41
CA THR A 135 -9.47 -4.25 -3.76
C THR A 135 -10.10 -4.69 -5.09
N VAL A 136 -11.32 -4.23 -5.39
CA VAL A 136 -12.03 -4.58 -6.65
C VAL A 136 -11.64 -3.64 -7.80
N GLY A 137 -11.23 -2.40 -7.51
CA GLY A 137 -10.80 -1.42 -8.52
C GLY A 137 -11.93 -0.67 -9.22
N TYR A 138 -13.12 -0.65 -8.61
CA TYR A 138 -14.34 -0.05 -9.19
C TYR A 138 -14.73 1.28 -8.57
N SER A 139 -13.96 1.78 -7.60
CA SER A 139 -14.31 3.02 -6.91
C SER A 139 -14.19 4.22 -7.87
N HIS A 140 -15.13 5.16 -7.77
CA HIS A 140 -15.02 6.46 -8.45
C HIS A 140 -14.17 7.43 -7.61
N PRO A 141 -13.40 8.35 -8.21
CA PRO A 141 -12.48 9.21 -7.46
C PRO A 141 -13.14 10.03 -6.35
N ASP A 142 -14.32 10.61 -6.60
CA ASP A 142 -15.05 11.39 -5.60
C ASP A 142 -15.53 10.54 -4.42
N GLU A 143 -15.99 9.31 -4.69
CA GLU A 143 -16.44 8.37 -3.67
C GLU A 143 -15.27 7.89 -2.82
N TYR A 144 -14.16 7.52 -3.46
CA TYR A 144 -12.98 7.04 -2.78
C TYR A 144 -12.31 8.14 -1.95
N GLY A 145 -12.22 9.37 -2.48
CA GLY A 145 -11.78 10.53 -1.71
C GLY A 145 -12.70 10.84 -0.52
N ALA A 146 -14.01 10.79 -0.70
CA ALA A 146 -14.98 10.98 0.38
C ALA A 146 -14.87 9.90 1.47
N LEU A 147 -14.54 8.66 1.10
CA LEU A 147 -14.28 7.59 2.06
C LEU A 147 -13.09 7.94 2.97
N PHE A 148 -11.95 8.39 2.42
CA PHE A 148 -10.80 8.80 3.23
C PHE A 148 -11.16 9.93 4.20
N ARG A 149 -11.81 10.98 3.71
CA ARG A 149 -12.25 12.10 4.54
C ARG A 149 -13.14 11.59 5.70
N ARG A 150 -14.15 10.78 5.37
CA ARG A 150 -15.08 10.24 6.34
C ARG A 150 -14.39 9.34 7.37
N LEU A 151 -13.43 8.51 6.97
CA LEU A 151 -12.66 7.69 7.90
C LEU A 151 -11.82 8.55 8.86
N ILE A 152 -11.12 9.55 8.33
CA ILE A 152 -10.31 10.47 9.15
C ILE A 152 -11.18 11.23 10.17
N GLU A 153 -12.38 11.65 9.78
CA GLU A 153 -13.31 12.37 10.66
C GLU A 153 -13.95 11.50 11.76
N ASN A 154 -14.05 10.18 11.54
CA ASN A 154 -14.85 9.30 12.40
C ASN A 154 -14.04 8.25 13.19
N VAL A 155 -12.79 7.99 12.81
CA VAL A 155 -11.92 7.03 13.51
C VAL A 155 -11.17 7.75 14.64
N PRO A 156 -11.23 7.23 15.89
CA PRO A 156 -10.43 7.78 16.99
C PRO A 156 -8.93 7.73 16.70
N ASN A 157 -8.19 8.78 17.10
CA ASN A 157 -6.73 8.88 16.90
C ASN A 157 -6.30 8.82 15.42
N SER A 158 -7.20 9.12 14.47
CA SER A 158 -6.91 9.16 13.04
C SER A 158 -5.78 10.15 12.67
N ASP A 159 -5.53 11.15 13.50
CA ASP A 159 -4.47 12.15 13.38
C ASP A 159 -3.07 11.62 13.76
N LYS A 160 -2.98 10.44 14.37
CA LYS A 160 -1.71 9.83 14.83
C LYS A 160 -1.08 8.86 13.84
N VAL A 161 -1.72 8.63 12.69
CA VAL A 161 -1.29 7.65 11.69
C VAL A 161 -1.21 8.26 10.30
N ILE A 162 -0.42 7.62 9.44
CA ILE A 162 -0.39 7.92 8.02
C ILE A 162 -1.52 7.13 7.34
N TRP A 163 -2.34 7.82 6.56
CA TRP A 163 -3.36 7.20 5.73
C TRP A 163 -2.77 6.85 4.36
N SER A 164 -2.86 5.58 3.98
CA SER A 164 -2.35 5.00 2.74
C SER A 164 -3.48 4.59 1.81
N ALA A 165 -3.33 4.92 0.53
CA ALA A 165 -4.22 4.48 -0.54
C ALA A 165 -3.55 3.45 -1.42
N HIS A 166 -4.23 2.34 -1.67
CA HIS A 166 -3.81 1.30 -2.62
C HIS A 166 -4.90 1.12 -3.66
N CYS A 167 -4.70 1.69 -4.85
CA CYS A 167 -5.74 1.73 -5.88
C CYS A 167 -5.41 0.77 -7.03
N HIS A 168 -6.40 -0.03 -7.42
CA HIS A 168 -6.33 -0.87 -8.62
C HIS A 168 -6.95 -0.19 -9.84
N ASN A 169 -6.53 -0.62 -11.02
CA ASN A 169 -6.79 0.07 -12.28
C ASN A 169 -7.87 -0.58 -13.15
N ASP A 170 -8.76 -1.38 -12.56
CA ASP A 170 -9.76 -2.17 -13.29
C ASP A 170 -10.69 -1.31 -14.18
N LEU A 171 -10.92 -0.05 -13.81
CA LEU A 171 -11.66 0.93 -14.63
C LEU A 171 -10.80 2.06 -15.21
N GLY A 172 -9.47 1.94 -15.17
CA GLY A 172 -8.56 3.01 -15.61
C GLY A 172 -8.48 4.21 -14.66
N LEU A 173 -8.94 4.05 -13.41
CA LEU A 173 -9.09 5.14 -12.44
C LEU A 173 -8.09 5.10 -11.29
N ALA A 174 -7.11 4.18 -11.28
CA ALA A 174 -6.22 3.99 -10.13
C ALA A 174 -5.50 5.28 -9.71
N VAL A 175 -4.90 5.98 -10.67
CA VAL A 175 -4.17 7.22 -10.42
C VAL A 175 -5.10 8.34 -9.94
N ALA A 176 -6.30 8.45 -10.53
CA ALA A 176 -7.29 9.45 -10.15
C ALA A 176 -7.82 9.21 -8.72
N ASN A 177 -8.05 7.94 -8.36
CA ASN A 177 -8.43 7.52 -7.01
C ASN A 177 -7.31 7.83 -6.00
N SER A 178 -6.05 7.53 -6.33
CA SER A 178 -4.91 7.84 -5.46
C SER A 178 -4.76 9.34 -5.20
N ILE A 179 -4.87 10.18 -6.24
CA ILE A 179 -4.79 11.64 -6.10
C ILE A 179 -5.95 12.16 -5.24
N ASN A 180 -7.17 11.63 -5.44
CA ASN A 180 -8.32 12.03 -4.64
C ASN A 180 -8.20 11.60 -3.17
N ALA A 181 -7.63 10.43 -2.89
CA ALA A 181 -7.30 10.04 -1.52
C ALA A 181 -6.33 11.04 -0.87
N VAL A 182 -5.26 11.44 -1.58
CA VAL A 182 -4.29 12.42 -1.08
C VAL A 182 -4.92 13.79 -0.81
N ALA A 183 -5.74 14.27 -1.74
CA ALA A 183 -6.51 15.52 -1.59
C ALA A 183 -7.46 15.48 -0.38
N ASN A 184 -7.86 14.30 0.07
CA ASN A 184 -8.77 14.07 1.20
C ASN A 184 -8.08 13.57 2.48
N GLY A 185 -6.74 13.64 2.54
CA GLY A 185 -5.99 13.43 3.78
C GLY A 185 -5.01 12.26 3.75
N ALA A 186 -5.03 11.40 2.72
CA ALA A 186 -4.00 10.38 2.56
C ALA A 186 -2.61 11.04 2.37
N ARG A 187 -1.58 10.41 2.92
CA ARG A 187 -0.18 10.87 2.81
C ARG A 187 0.77 9.77 2.36
N GLN A 188 0.25 8.58 2.07
CA GLN A 188 0.95 7.49 1.39
C GLN A 188 0.11 6.98 0.21
N VAL A 189 0.78 6.59 -0.87
CA VAL A 189 0.17 5.93 -2.03
C VAL A 189 0.98 4.68 -2.34
N GLU A 190 0.35 3.52 -2.23
CA GLU A 190 0.90 2.28 -2.73
C GLU A 190 0.69 2.21 -4.25
N CYS A 191 1.80 2.05 -4.96
CA CYS A 191 1.85 2.11 -6.42
C CYS A 191 3.00 1.25 -6.94
N ALA A 192 3.01 1.01 -8.24
CA ALA A 192 4.05 0.24 -8.90
C ALA A 192 4.59 0.98 -10.12
N ILE A 193 5.87 0.76 -10.43
CA ILE A 193 6.45 1.20 -11.70
C ILE A 193 5.64 0.59 -12.85
N ASN A 194 5.27 1.42 -13.84
CA ASN A 194 4.41 1.03 -14.97
C ASN A 194 2.98 0.62 -14.58
N GLY A 195 2.57 0.78 -13.32
CA GLY A 195 1.31 0.25 -12.81
C GLY A 195 1.28 -1.28 -12.74
N LEU A 196 2.45 -1.93 -12.69
CA LEU A 196 2.54 -3.40 -12.63
C LEU A 196 1.74 -3.97 -11.45
N GLY A 197 0.92 -4.99 -11.72
CA GLY A 197 0.11 -5.68 -10.72
C GLY A 197 -0.77 -6.74 -11.38
N GLU A 198 -1.55 -7.47 -10.58
CA GLU A 198 -2.55 -8.40 -11.09
C GLU A 198 -3.67 -7.66 -11.86
N ARG A 199 -4.42 -8.39 -12.69
CA ARG A 199 -5.55 -7.87 -13.48
C ARG A 199 -5.15 -6.67 -14.35
N ALA A 200 -5.80 -5.52 -14.18
CA ALA A 200 -5.50 -4.27 -14.86
C ALA A 200 -4.34 -3.48 -14.23
N GLY A 201 -3.80 -3.97 -13.11
CA GLY A 201 -2.65 -3.41 -12.43
C GLY A 201 -2.97 -2.42 -11.32
N ASN A 202 -1.92 -1.81 -10.81
CA ASN A 202 -1.93 -0.83 -9.72
C ASN A 202 -1.88 0.59 -10.26
N ALA A 203 -2.06 1.58 -9.39
CA ALA A 203 -1.68 2.96 -9.69
C ALA A 203 -0.21 3.02 -10.15
N ALA A 204 0.02 3.69 -11.29
CA ALA A 204 1.36 3.84 -11.85
C ALA A 204 2.13 4.93 -11.11
N LEU A 205 3.25 4.55 -10.49
CA LEU A 205 4.08 5.46 -9.67
C LEU A 205 4.49 6.71 -10.46
N GLU A 206 4.97 6.53 -11.69
CA GLU A 206 5.43 7.63 -12.53
C GLU A 206 4.31 8.64 -12.86
N GLU A 207 3.06 8.18 -12.95
CA GLU A 207 1.91 9.06 -13.22
C GLU A 207 1.51 9.83 -11.97
N VAL A 208 1.41 9.15 -10.81
CA VAL A 208 1.07 9.77 -9.52
C VAL A 208 2.09 10.88 -9.17
N VAL A 209 3.38 10.57 -9.29
CA VAL A 209 4.48 11.52 -9.00
C VAL A 209 4.43 12.71 -9.95
N MET A 210 4.29 12.48 -11.25
CA MET A 210 4.31 13.56 -12.23
C MET A 210 3.04 14.40 -12.20
N ALA A 211 1.89 13.83 -11.87
CA ALA A 211 0.65 14.58 -11.67
C ALA A 211 0.81 15.60 -10.53
N MET A 212 1.29 15.17 -9.35
CA MET A 212 1.56 16.09 -8.23
C MET A 212 2.63 17.12 -8.57
N LYS A 213 3.71 16.71 -9.25
CA LYS A 213 4.80 17.62 -9.61
C LYS A 213 4.37 18.69 -10.63
N VAL A 214 3.64 18.30 -11.68
CA VAL A 214 3.23 19.22 -12.75
C VAL A 214 2.06 20.09 -12.30
N ARG A 215 1.14 19.53 -11.53
CA ARG A 215 -0.06 20.22 -11.03
C ARG A 215 0.08 20.69 -9.58
N GLY A 216 1.30 21.00 -9.15
CA GLY A 216 1.58 21.52 -7.80
C GLY A 216 0.78 22.76 -7.43
N ASP A 217 0.27 23.49 -8.43
CA ASP A 217 -0.68 24.60 -8.28
C ASP A 217 -2.01 24.18 -7.63
N THR A 218 -2.47 22.95 -7.89
CA THR A 218 -3.73 22.39 -7.39
C THR A 218 -3.55 21.18 -6.48
N LEU A 219 -2.38 20.54 -6.55
CA LEU A 219 -1.98 19.39 -5.76
C LEU A 219 -0.67 19.74 -5.03
N PRO A 220 -0.72 20.58 -3.97
CA PRO A 220 0.47 21.11 -3.30
C PRO A 220 1.10 20.06 -2.36
N PHE A 221 1.41 18.89 -2.91
CA PHE A 221 2.00 17.75 -2.23
C PHE A 221 3.34 17.41 -2.89
N GLU A 222 4.32 17.08 -2.06
CA GLU A 222 5.68 16.81 -2.50
C GLU A 222 6.05 15.34 -2.27
N THR A 223 7.00 14.86 -3.06
CA THR A 223 7.62 13.55 -2.87
C THR A 223 9.14 13.69 -2.99
N ASN A 224 9.88 12.75 -2.41
CA ASN A 224 11.34 12.70 -2.53
C ASN A 224 11.82 12.10 -3.87
N ILE A 225 10.88 11.74 -4.76
CA ILE A 225 11.18 11.07 -6.01
C ILE A 225 11.94 11.99 -6.95
N GLN A 226 13.04 11.48 -7.48
CA GLN A 226 13.86 12.12 -8.49
C GLN A 226 13.33 11.74 -9.89
N PRO A 227 12.61 12.63 -10.60
CA PRO A 227 11.88 12.23 -11.82
C PRO A 227 12.80 11.77 -12.96
N ALA A 228 14.05 12.22 -12.95
CA ALA A 228 15.08 11.78 -13.91
C ALA A 228 15.32 10.25 -13.91
N TYR A 229 14.91 9.54 -12.84
CA TYR A 229 15.05 8.08 -12.76
C TYR A 229 13.83 7.32 -13.30
N LEU A 230 12.68 7.96 -13.55
CA LEU A 230 11.42 7.29 -13.89
C LEU A 230 11.52 6.44 -15.17
N SER A 231 12.02 7.02 -16.27
CA SER A 231 12.16 6.29 -17.53
C SER A 231 13.12 5.10 -17.43
N LYS A 232 14.20 5.25 -16.64
CA LYS A 232 15.17 4.15 -16.42
C LYS A 232 14.56 3.03 -15.57
N ALA A 233 13.81 3.37 -14.53
CA ALA A 233 13.11 2.41 -13.68
C ALA A 233 12.05 1.65 -14.51
N SER A 234 11.25 2.37 -15.29
CA SER A 234 10.25 1.80 -16.20
C SER A 234 10.86 0.77 -17.16
N ALA A 235 11.94 1.12 -17.86
CA ALA A 235 12.62 0.23 -18.79
C ALA A 235 13.24 -0.99 -18.09
N MET A 236 13.79 -0.82 -16.88
CA MET A 236 14.34 -1.92 -16.10
C MET A 236 13.27 -2.92 -15.69
N VAL A 237 12.16 -2.44 -15.13
CA VAL A 237 11.03 -3.29 -14.70
C VAL A 237 10.45 -4.02 -15.90
N SER A 238 10.15 -3.31 -16.99
CA SER A 238 9.60 -3.91 -18.21
C SER A 238 10.49 -5.03 -18.78
N ARG A 239 11.82 -4.84 -18.79
CA ARG A 239 12.77 -5.85 -19.26
C ARG A 239 12.84 -7.08 -18.34
N ILE A 240 12.78 -6.88 -17.02
CA ILE A 240 12.89 -7.98 -16.04
C ILE A 240 11.62 -8.81 -16.01
N THR A 241 10.45 -8.17 -16.05
CA THR A 241 9.16 -8.86 -15.90
C THR A 241 8.59 -9.34 -17.23
N GLY A 242 9.08 -8.82 -18.35
CA GLY A 242 8.54 -9.11 -19.69
C GLY A 242 7.21 -8.40 -19.98
N PHE A 243 6.74 -7.50 -19.11
CA PHE A 243 5.55 -6.69 -19.34
C PHE A 243 5.92 -5.43 -20.15
N PRO A 244 5.56 -5.34 -21.45
CA PRO A 244 5.92 -4.19 -22.27
C PRO A 244 5.10 -2.94 -21.91
N VAL A 245 5.71 -1.77 -22.11
CA VAL A 245 5.03 -0.47 -21.98
C VAL A 245 4.45 -0.07 -23.34
N GLN A 246 3.13 0.22 -23.40
CA GLN A 246 2.49 0.69 -24.64
C GLN A 246 3.03 2.06 -25.07
N TYR A 247 2.96 2.35 -26.37
CA TYR A 247 3.66 3.51 -26.96
C TYR A 247 3.12 4.84 -26.43
N ASN A 248 1.82 4.94 -26.21
CA ASN A 248 1.09 6.11 -25.71
C ASN A 248 0.89 6.09 -24.17
N LYS A 249 1.66 5.29 -23.42
CA LYS A 249 1.63 5.32 -21.95
C LYS A 249 2.13 6.68 -21.44
N ALA A 250 1.44 7.28 -20.49
CA ALA A 250 1.86 8.55 -19.89
C ALA A 250 3.26 8.43 -19.26
N ILE A 251 4.05 9.50 -19.40
CA ILE A 251 5.42 9.70 -18.88
C ILE A 251 6.49 8.79 -19.49
N VAL A 252 6.24 7.49 -19.62
CA VAL A 252 7.26 6.48 -19.96
C VAL A 252 7.01 5.77 -21.29
N GLY A 253 5.88 6.03 -21.94
CA GLY A 253 5.60 5.55 -23.28
C GLY A 253 6.53 6.19 -24.32
N LYS A 254 6.88 5.42 -25.35
CA LYS A 254 7.78 5.87 -26.43
C LYS A 254 7.34 7.19 -27.09
N ASN A 255 6.03 7.45 -27.12
CA ASN A 255 5.45 8.65 -27.74
C ASN A 255 5.04 9.73 -26.71
N ALA A 256 5.40 9.59 -25.43
CA ALA A 256 4.94 10.52 -24.38
C ALA A 256 5.43 11.97 -24.58
N PHE A 257 6.51 12.17 -25.34
CA PHE A 257 7.12 13.47 -25.63
C PHE A 257 7.50 13.61 -27.12
N ALA A 258 6.75 12.93 -28.00
CA ALA A 258 6.97 12.95 -29.46
C ALA A 258 6.61 14.29 -30.11
#